data_AF-A0A5R8KLK3-F1
#
_entry.id   AF-A0A5R8KLK3-F1
#
_cell.length_a   1.000
_cell.length_b   1.000
_cell.length_c   1.000
_cell.angle_alpha   90.00
_cell.angle_beta   90.00
_cell.angle_gamma   90.00
#
_symmetry.space_group_name_H-M   'P 1'
#
loop_
_entity.id
_entity.type
_entity.pdbx_description
1 polymer ?
#
loop_
_entity_poly.entity_id
_entity_poly.type
_entity_poly.pdbx_seq_one_letter_code
_entity_poly.pdbx_strand_id
1 'polypeptide(L)'
;MTELPPITQKFVLHWGEMGMRWGINRTLAQIHALLFLSERPLNAEEICTALQLARSNVSVALRELQGWGIVKLVHLPGDRRDHFESMKDVFEMFRVIMNERRRREIDPTLALINDCLTDDGKPQTHPQPDEAHVRAQLESMKEFFEITLNFAGQLDRMSTKTLVRAAKMGDKAMKLLERL
;
A
#
# COMPACT_ATOMS: atom_id res chain seq x y z
N MET A 1 -20.50 -12.58 24.06
CA MET A 1 -19.14 -12.41 23.52
C MET A 1 -18.90 -13.55 22.55
N THR A 2 -18.90 -13.28 21.25
CA THR A 2 -18.49 -14.32 20.28
C THR A 2 -16.99 -14.18 20.13
N GLU A 3 -16.25 -15.03 20.83
CA GLU A 3 -14.80 -15.06 20.79
C GLU A 3 -14.33 -15.40 19.37
N LEU A 4 -13.31 -14.71 18.86
CA LEU A 4 -12.78 -14.99 17.53
C LEU A 4 -12.24 -16.43 17.49
N PRO A 5 -12.39 -17.15 16.37
CA PRO A 5 -11.73 -18.44 16.19
C PRO A 5 -10.22 -18.32 16.46
N PRO A 6 -9.58 -19.30 17.13
CA PRO A 6 -8.17 -19.21 17.50
C PRO A 6 -7.22 -18.90 16.31
N ILE A 7 -7.53 -19.44 15.13
CA ILE A 7 -6.78 -19.16 13.90
C ILE A 7 -6.86 -17.68 13.49
N THR A 8 -8.05 -17.09 13.57
CA THR A 8 -8.31 -15.69 13.25
C THR A 8 -7.59 -14.78 14.23
N GLN A 9 -7.71 -15.06 15.53
CA GLN A 9 -7.05 -14.27 16.57
C GLN A 9 -5.53 -14.29 16.39
N LYS A 10 -4.93 -15.48 16.18
CA LYS A 10 -3.49 -15.62 15.95
C LYS A 10 -3.03 -14.84 14.72
N PHE A 11 -3.76 -14.94 13.61
CA PHE A 11 -3.40 -14.23 12.38
C PHE A 11 -3.53 -12.71 12.53
N VAL A 12 -4.64 -12.21 13.10
CA VAL A 12 -4.87 -10.78 13.31
C VAL A 12 -3.77 -10.17 14.18
N LEU A 13 -3.40 -10.84 15.28
CA LEU A 13 -2.32 -10.38 16.15
C LEU A 13 -0.98 -10.29 15.40
N HIS A 14 -0.61 -11.36 14.71
CA HIS A 14 0.65 -11.42 13.97
C HIS A 14 0.70 -10.40 12.82
N TRP A 15 -0.40 -10.26 12.07
CA TRP A 15 -0.49 -9.29 10.99
C TRP A 15 -0.35 -7.85 11.50
N GLY A 16 -0.92 -7.55 12.67
CA GLY A 16 -0.71 -6.27 13.36
C GLY A 16 0.75 -6.00 13.73
N GLU A 17 1.45 -7.01 14.24
CA GLU A 17 2.88 -6.91 14.58
C GLU A 17 3.76 -6.73 13.35
N MET A 18 3.46 -7.47 12.30
CA MET A 18 4.19 -7.38 11.05
C MET A 18 3.96 -6.02 10.36
N GLY A 19 2.72 -5.50 10.39
CA GLY A 19 2.40 -4.17 9.86
C GLY A 19 3.28 -3.07 10.45
N MET A 20 3.52 -3.07 11.77
CA MET A 20 4.40 -2.09 12.41
C MET A 20 5.84 -2.14 11.88
N ARG A 21 6.35 -3.33 11.55
CA ARG A 21 7.71 -3.48 10.98
C ARG A 21 7.84 -2.88 9.60
N TRP A 22 6.73 -2.70 8.89
CA TRP A 22 6.66 -2.08 7.56
C TRP A 22 6.15 -0.63 7.62
N GLY A 23 6.12 -0.02 8.81
CA GLY A 23 5.64 1.36 8.99
C GLY A 23 4.12 1.53 8.91
N ILE A 24 3.35 0.44 8.98
CA ILE A 24 1.89 0.46 8.99
C ILE A 24 1.39 0.48 10.43
N ASN A 25 0.40 1.32 10.72
CA ASN A 25 -0.23 1.38 12.03
C ASN A 25 -0.81 0.01 12.44
N ARG A 26 -0.51 -0.47 13.66
CA ARG A 26 -0.97 -1.77 14.19
C ARG A 26 -2.47 -1.96 14.09
N THR A 27 -3.24 -0.95 14.51
CA THR A 27 -4.70 -0.98 14.55
C THR A 27 -5.28 -1.09 13.14
N LEU A 28 -4.73 -0.33 12.20
CA LEU A 28 -5.11 -0.38 10.79
C LEU A 28 -4.91 -1.81 10.23
N ALA A 29 -3.74 -2.40 10.48
CA ALA A 29 -3.43 -3.75 10.04
C ALA A 29 -4.38 -4.79 10.68
N GLN A 30 -4.63 -4.71 11.98
CA GLN A 30 -5.52 -5.64 12.68
C GLN A 30 -6.97 -5.57 12.18
N ILE A 31 -7.50 -4.36 11.96
CA ILE A 31 -8.85 -4.17 11.41
C ILE A 31 -8.92 -4.72 9.99
N HIS A 32 -7.91 -4.44 9.16
CA HIS A 32 -7.83 -5.00 7.82
C HIS A 32 -7.82 -6.54 7.85
N ALA A 33 -6.98 -7.16 8.70
CA ALA A 33 -6.92 -8.61 8.81
C ALA A 33 -8.26 -9.21 9.24
N LEU A 34 -8.96 -8.59 10.19
CA LEU A 34 -10.29 -9.03 10.59
C LEU A 34 -11.28 -8.97 9.42
N LEU A 35 -11.34 -7.84 8.71
CA LEU A 35 -12.25 -7.67 7.57
C LEU A 35 -11.89 -8.60 6.39
N PHE A 36 -10.60 -8.86 6.17
CA PHE A 36 -10.12 -9.78 5.15
C PHE A 36 -10.55 -11.23 5.45
N LEU A 37 -10.50 -11.65 6.71
CA LEU A 37 -10.91 -13.00 7.13
C LEU A 37 -12.41 -13.18 7.34
N SER A 38 -13.18 -12.12 7.55
CA SER A 38 -14.63 -12.21 7.77
C SER A 38 -15.38 -12.66 6.51
N GLU A 39 -16.30 -13.62 6.67
CA GLU A 39 -17.17 -14.11 5.59
C GLU A 39 -18.26 -13.12 5.19
N ARG A 40 -18.62 -12.20 6.10
CA ARG A 40 -19.63 -11.16 5.86
C ARG A 40 -19.09 -9.78 6.21
N PRO A 41 -19.69 -8.71 5.66
CA PRO A 41 -19.43 -7.35 6.11
C PRO A 41 -19.65 -7.22 7.62
N LEU A 42 -18.76 -6.47 8.29
CA LEU A 42 -18.87 -6.18 9.72
C LEU A 42 -19.21 -4.72 9.93
N ASN A 43 -20.11 -4.43 10.85
CA ASN A 43 -20.26 -3.07 11.34
C ASN A 43 -19.16 -2.75 12.36
N ALA A 44 -18.99 -1.47 12.64
CA ALA A 44 -17.86 -1.05 13.45
C ALA A 44 -18.00 -1.36 14.95
N GLU A 45 -19.21 -1.64 15.46
CA GLU A 45 -19.38 -2.14 16.83
C GLU A 45 -18.85 -3.57 16.94
N GLU A 46 -19.13 -4.41 15.95
CA GLU A 46 -18.58 -5.77 15.86
C GLU A 46 -17.04 -5.75 15.80
N ILE A 47 -16.45 -4.82 15.05
CA ILE A 47 -14.99 -4.64 14.98
C ILE A 47 -14.43 -4.21 16.34
N CYS A 48 -15.09 -3.26 17.04
CA CYS A 48 -14.68 -2.83 18.38
C CYS A 48 -14.67 -4.00 19.36
N THR A 49 -15.74 -4.79 19.38
CA THR A 49 -15.86 -5.96 20.26
C THR A 49 -14.83 -7.04 19.92
N ALA A 50 -14.68 -7.37 18.63
CA ALA A 50 -13.79 -8.44 18.19
C ALA A 50 -12.31 -8.14 18.49
N LEU A 51 -11.89 -6.88 18.35
CA LEU A 51 -10.49 -6.47 18.52
C LEU A 51 -10.20 -5.77 19.85
N GLN A 52 -11.22 -5.59 20.69
CA GLN A 52 -11.14 -4.82 21.95
C GLN A 52 -10.57 -3.41 21.74
N LEU A 53 -11.03 -2.75 20.67
CA LEU A 53 -10.57 -1.41 20.28
C LEU A 53 -11.61 -0.34 20.59
N ALA A 54 -11.15 0.86 20.91
CA ALA A 54 -12.02 2.03 21.06
C ALA A 54 -12.69 2.41 19.72
N ARG A 55 -13.93 2.90 19.80
CA ARG A 55 -14.73 3.28 18.63
C ARG A 55 -14.07 4.35 17.76
N SER A 56 -13.39 5.32 18.38
CA SER A 56 -12.62 6.35 17.70
C SER A 56 -11.49 5.77 16.84
N ASN A 57 -10.74 4.81 17.38
CA ASN A 57 -9.64 4.15 16.67
C ASN A 57 -10.16 3.36 15.47
N VAL A 58 -11.27 2.63 15.64
CA VAL A 58 -11.91 1.89 14.54
C VAL A 58 -12.38 2.85 13.44
N SER A 59 -13.00 3.97 13.79
CA SER A 59 -13.45 4.96 12.79
C SER A 59 -12.31 5.61 12.01
N VAL A 60 -11.19 5.92 12.67
CA VAL A 60 -9.99 6.47 11.99
C VAL A 60 -9.41 5.43 11.03
N ALA A 61 -9.19 4.21 11.50
CA ALA A 61 -8.61 3.15 10.68
C ALA A 61 -9.51 2.76 9.49
N LEU A 62 -10.83 2.69 9.67
CA LEU A 62 -11.76 2.41 8.56
C LEU A 62 -11.73 3.51 7.50
N ARG A 63 -11.65 4.79 7.89
CA ARG A 63 -11.50 5.88 6.91
C ARG A 63 -10.18 5.80 6.16
N GLU A 64 -9.10 5.47 6.86
CA GLU A 64 -7.79 5.31 6.24
C GLU A 64 -7.77 4.12 5.28
N LEU A 65 -8.29 2.95 5.67
CA LEU A 65 -8.42 1.77 4.81
C LEU A 65 -9.30 2.01 3.58
N GLN A 66 -10.37 2.78 3.72
CA GLN A 66 -11.18 3.24 2.58
C GLN A 66 -10.41 4.20 1.68
N GLY A 67 -9.64 5.11 2.26
CA GLY A 67 -8.75 5.98 1.49
C GLY A 67 -7.69 5.20 0.72
N TRP A 68 -7.23 4.07 1.26
CA TRP A 68 -6.35 3.13 0.54
C TRP A 68 -7.07 2.30 -0.53
N GLY A 69 -8.41 2.34 -0.59
CA GLY A 69 -9.21 1.61 -1.58
C GLY A 69 -9.36 0.11 -1.31
N ILE A 70 -8.87 -0.39 -0.18
CA ILE A 70 -8.86 -1.83 0.15
C ILE A 70 -10.01 -2.27 1.07
N VAL A 71 -10.78 -1.31 1.57
CA VAL A 71 -12.03 -1.52 2.31
C VAL A 71 -13.10 -0.63 1.72
N LYS A 72 -14.33 -1.14 1.63
CA LYS A 72 -15.50 -0.38 1.18
C LYS A 72 -16.63 -0.45 2.21
N LEU A 73 -17.47 0.57 2.19
CA LEU A 73 -18.74 0.59 2.93
C LEU A 73 -19.80 -0.20 2.13
N VAL A 74 -20.59 -1.00 2.84
CA VAL A 74 -21.65 -1.84 2.31
C VAL A 74 -22.92 -1.61 3.12
N HIS A 75 -24.05 -1.43 2.43
CA HIS A 75 -25.37 -1.35 3.05
C HIS A 75 -26.06 -2.72 2.97
N LEU A 76 -26.56 -3.20 4.10
CA LEU A 76 -27.29 -4.46 4.18
C LEU A 76 -28.80 -4.18 4.28
N PRO A 77 -29.67 -4.87 3.51
CA PRO A 77 -31.11 -4.69 3.60
C PRO A 77 -31.63 -4.93 5.02
N GLY A 78 -32.39 -3.98 5.56
CA GLY A 78 -32.97 -4.07 6.90
C GLY A 78 -32.03 -3.70 8.05
N ASP A 79 -30.75 -3.40 7.77
CA ASP A 79 -29.81 -2.88 8.76
C ASP A 79 -29.40 -1.45 8.41
N ARG A 80 -29.59 -0.52 9.37
CA ARG A 80 -29.30 0.91 9.20
C ARG A 80 -27.84 1.25 9.52
N ARG A 81 -27.05 0.29 10.00
CA ARG A 81 -25.63 0.50 10.34
C ARG A 81 -24.76 0.39 9.10
N ASP A 82 -23.69 1.18 9.08
CA ASP A 82 -22.63 1.04 8.09
C ASP A 82 -21.87 -0.26 8.34
N HIS A 83 -21.78 -1.11 7.31
CA HIS A 83 -20.96 -2.29 7.30
C HIS A 83 -19.74 -2.10 6.40
N PHE A 84 -18.68 -2.81 6.69
CA PHE A 84 -17.40 -2.68 6.02
C PHE A 84 -16.94 -4.04 5.52
N GLU A 85 -16.36 -4.06 4.33
CA GLU A 85 -15.82 -5.26 3.69
C GLU A 85 -14.46 -4.96 3.07
N SER A 86 -13.51 -5.87 3.23
CA SER A 86 -12.18 -5.80 2.62
C SER A 86 -12.14 -6.56 1.29
N MET A 87 -11.28 -6.10 0.38
CA MET A 87 -10.94 -6.82 -0.84
C MET A 87 -10.35 -8.20 -0.52
N LYS A 88 -10.87 -9.25 -1.19
CA LYS A 88 -10.47 -10.65 -0.92
C LYS A 88 -9.37 -11.18 -1.83
N ASP A 89 -9.26 -10.66 -3.06
CA ASP A 89 -8.17 -11.02 -3.96
C ASP A 89 -6.89 -10.30 -3.53
N VAL A 90 -5.92 -11.07 -3.03
CA VAL A 90 -4.65 -10.54 -2.49
C VAL A 90 -3.81 -9.84 -3.57
N PHE A 91 -3.89 -10.29 -4.83
CA PHE A 91 -3.13 -9.69 -5.92
C PHE A 91 -3.77 -8.39 -6.39
N GLU A 92 -5.10 -8.33 -6.45
CA GLU A 92 -5.81 -7.08 -6.72
C GLU A 92 -5.56 -6.06 -5.60
N MET A 93 -5.61 -6.51 -4.34
CA MET A 93 -5.34 -5.66 -3.19
C MET A 93 -3.91 -5.10 -3.23
N PHE A 94 -2.93 -5.95 -3.56
CA PHE A 94 -1.56 -5.49 -3.74
C PHE A 94 -1.44 -4.41 -4.82
N ARG A 95 -2.09 -4.58 -5.98
CA ARG A 95 -2.08 -3.56 -7.06
C ARG A 95 -2.69 -2.24 -6.59
N VAL A 96 -3.83 -2.29 -5.92
CA VAL A 96 -4.51 -1.10 -5.37
C VAL A 96 -3.58 -0.37 -4.39
N ILE A 97 -2.95 -1.10 -3.46
CA ILE A 97 -2.01 -0.51 -2.51
C ILE A 97 -0.80 0.11 -3.22
N MET A 98 -0.21 -0.59 -4.21
CA MET A 98 0.95 -0.06 -4.95
C MET A 98 0.60 1.21 -5.75
N ASN A 99 -0.56 1.22 -6.41
CA ASN A 99 -1.02 2.38 -7.15
C ASN A 99 -1.31 3.57 -6.23
N GLU A 100 -1.94 3.32 -5.09
CA GLU A 100 -2.20 4.37 -4.12
C GLU A 100 -0.91 4.87 -3.44
N ARG A 101 0.05 3.96 -3.17
CA ARG A 101 1.38 4.31 -2.66
C ARG A 101 2.12 5.22 -3.63
N ARG A 102 2.13 4.88 -4.91
CA ARG A 102 2.67 5.72 -5.98
C ARG A 102 2.02 7.11 -5.95
N ARG A 103 0.69 7.18 -5.95
CA ARG A 103 -0.07 8.43 -6.00
C ARG A 103 0.23 9.33 -4.79
N ARG A 104 0.38 8.75 -3.60
CA ARG A 104 0.60 9.50 -2.36
C ARG A 104 2.04 9.93 -2.15
N GLU A 105 3.01 9.14 -2.60
CA GLU A 105 4.41 9.31 -2.21
C GLU A 105 5.34 9.59 -3.40
N ILE A 106 5.19 8.85 -4.51
CA ILE A 106 6.14 8.95 -5.62
C ILE A 106 5.79 10.12 -6.54
N ASP A 107 4.53 10.25 -6.96
CA ASP A 107 4.12 11.29 -7.90
C ASP A 107 4.40 12.71 -7.37
N PRO A 108 4.13 13.05 -6.08
CA PRO A 108 4.48 14.36 -5.53
C PRO A 108 5.99 14.61 -5.44
N THR A 109 6.78 13.58 -5.09
CA THR A 109 8.24 13.69 -5.04
C THR A 109 8.82 13.93 -6.43
N LEU A 110 8.33 13.23 -7.45
CA LEU A 110 8.73 13.47 -8.84
C LEU A 110 8.37 14.89 -9.31
N ALA A 111 7.18 15.39 -8.96
CA ALA A 111 6.79 16.76 -9.29
C ALA A 111 7.77 17.78 -8.69
N LEU A 112 8.11 17.63 -7.40
CA LEU A 112 9.10 18.49 -6.74
C LEU A 112 10.48 18.41 -7.38
N ILE A 113 10.96 17.21 -7.72
CA ILE A 113 12.27 17.04 -8.37
C ILE A 113 12.28 17.76 -9.73
N ASN A 114 11.22 17.63 -10.52
CA ASN A 114 11.09 18.33 -11.79
C ASN A 114 11.08 19.85 -11.60
N ASP A 115 10.36 20.37 -10.61
CA ASP A 115 10.35 21.80 -10.29
C ASP A 115 11.77 22.28 -9.93
N CYS A 116 12.50 21.54 -9.08
CA CYS A 116 13.89 21.87 -8.72
C CYS A 116 14.86 21.83 -9.91
N LEU A 117 14.63 20.94 -10.88
CA LEU A 117 15.50 20.82 -12.07
C LEU A 117 15.16 21.84 -13.16
N THR A 118 13.91 22.31 -13.22
CA THR A 118 13.44 23.31 -14.20
C THR A 118 13.59 24.75 -13.72
N ASP A 119 13.65 24.97 -12.40
CA ASP A 119 14.05 26.24 -11.82
C ASP A 119 15.56 26.43 -12.06
N ASP A 120 15.90 26.86 -13.28
CA ASP A 120 17.19 27.48 -13.59
C ASP A 120 17.25 28.76 -12.76
N GLY A 121 17.71 28.59 -11.51
CA GLY A 121 17.64 29.59 -10.47
C GLY A 121 17.95 30.98 -11.02
N LYS A 122 17.10 31.94 -10.68
CA LYS A 122 17.43 33.37 -10.79
C LYS A 122 18.90 33.53 -10.42
N PRO A 123 19.72 34.21 -11.25
CA PRO A 123 21.17 34.21 -11.08
C PRO A 123 21.51 34.55 -9.63
N GLN A 124 21.93 33.55 -8.88
CA GLN A 124 22.36 33.76 -7.51
C GLN A 124 23.66 34.53 -7.61
N THR A 125 23.75 35.62 -6.86
CA THR A 125 24.91 36.53 -6.83
C THR A 125 26.23 35.85 -6.43
N HIS A 126 26.17 34.57 -6.01
CA HIS A 126 27.31 33.72 -5.73
C HIS A 126 27.10 32.31 -6.31
N PRO A 127 27.93 31.86 -7.27
CA PRO A 127 27.90 30.48 -7.74
C PRO A 127 28.27 29.54 -6.59
N GLN A 128 27.35 28.67 -6.18
CA GLN A 128 27.62 27.72 -5.11
C GLN A 128 28.25 26.46 -5.73
N PRO A 129 29.47 26.06 -5.35
CA PRO A 129 30.25 25.02 -6.05
C PRO A 129 29.66 23.60 -5.98
N ASP A 130 28.53 23.41 -5.31
CA ASP A 130 27.85 22.12 -5.10
C ASP A 130 26.55 21.96 -5.91
N GLU A 131 26.09 23.01 -6.62
CA GLU A 131 24.82 22.95 -7.37
C GLU A 131 24.84 21.92 -8.50
N ALA A 132 25.99 21.75 -9.17
CA ALA A 132 26.13 20.75 -10.23
C ALA A 132 26.03 19.31 -9.68
N HIS A 133 26.60 19.05 -8.50
CA HIS A 133 26.52 17.74 -7.86
C HIS A 133 25.09 17.45 -7.39
N VAL A 134 24.45 18.42 -6.73
CA VAL A 134 23.04 18.30 -6.29
C VAL A 134 22.12 18.05 -7.48
N ARG A 135 22.27 18.79 -8.57
CA ARG A 135 21.51 18.59 -9.81
C ARG A 135 21.68 17.19 -10.37
N ALA A 136 22.91 16.69 -10.44
CA ALA A 136 23.19 15.33 -10.90
C ALA A 136 22.53 14.25 -10.01
N GLN A 137 22.49 14.44 -8.69
CA GLN A 137 21.78 13.51 -7.79
C GLN A 137 20.26 13.55 -8.00
N LEU A 138 19.68 14.72 -8.21
CA LEU A 138 18.26 14.88 -8.50
C LEU A 138 17.87 14.25 -9.84
N GLU A 139 18.71 14.40 -10.87
CA GLU A 139 18.53 13.75 -12.18
C GLU A 139 18.59 12.22 -12.06
N SER A 140 19.56 11.69 -11.32
CA SER A 140 19.67 10.24 -11.04
C SER A 140 18.44 9.70 -10.31
N MET A 141 17.94 10.43 -9.31
CA MET A 141 16.74 10.03 -8.58
C MET A 141 15.47 10.12 -9.44
N LYS A 142 15.36 11.14 -10.30
CA LYS A 142 14.28 11.25 -11.30
C LYS A 142 14.29 10.04 -12.24
N GLU A 143 15.45 9.72 -12.82
CA GLU A 143 15.59 8.59 -13.73
C GLU A 143 15.19 7.26 -13.05
N PHE A 144 15.66 7.03 -11.82
CA PHE A 144 15.28 5.86 -11.03
C PHE A 144 13.75 5.73 -10.87
N PHE A 145 13.07 6.83 -10.51
CA PHE A 145 11.62 6.81 -10.37
C PHE A 145 10.92 6.59 -11.71
N GLU A 146 11.36 7.24 -12.79
CA GLU A 146 10.77 7.06 -14.13
C GLU A 146 10.88 5.60 -14.61
N ILE A 147 12.04 4.97 -14.44
CA ILE A 147 12.26 3.54 -14.76
C ILE A 147 11.31 2.67 -13.92
N THR A 148 11.30 2.89 -12.60
CA THR A 148 10.52 2.08 -11.66
C THR A 148 9.02 2.21 -11.93
N LEU A 149 8.53 3.42 -12.20
CA LEU A 149 7.12 3.68 -12.49
C LEU A 149 6.68 3.11 -13.83
N ASN A 150 7.52 3.18 -14.86
CA ASN A 150 7.22 2.56 -16.15
C ASN A 150 7.13 1.04 -16.01
N PHE A 151 8.06 0.42 -15.29
CA PHE A 151 8.00 -1.01 -15.02
C PHE A 151 6.76 -1.39 -14.20
N ALA A 152 6.47 -0.67 -13.12
CA ALA A 152 5.28 -0.89 -12.31
C ALA A 152 3.98 -0.76 -13.13
N GLY A 153 3.89 0.24 -14.01
CA GLY A 153 2.75 0.43 -14.91
C GLY A 153 2.59 -0.68 -15.93
N GLN A 154 3.67 -1.31 -16.39
CA GLN A 154 3.60 -2.51 -17.23
C GLN A 154 3.07 -3.71 -16.44
N LEU A 155 3.54 -3.91 -15.20
CA LEU A 155 3.05 -5.00 -14.33
C LEU A 155 1.56 -4.85 -14.00
N ASP A 156 1.07 -3.63 -13.81
CA ASP A 156 -0.33 -3.37 -13.50
C ASP A 156 -1.27 -3.78 -14.65
N ARG A 157 -0.82 -3.60 -15.90
CA ARG A 157 -1.55 -4.02 -17.11
C ARG A 157 -1.54 -5.53 -17.33
N MET A 158 -0.66 -6.27 -16.65
CA MET A 158 -0.56 -7.71 -16.78
C MET A 158 -1.57 -8.43 -15.90
N SER A 159 -2.18 -9.49 -16.44
CA SER A 159 -3.04 -10.37 -15.63
C SER A 159 -2.25 -11.01 -14.49
N THR A 160 -2.92 -11.32 -13.37
CA THR A 160 -2.30 -12.02 -12.22
C THR A 160 -1.64 -13.33 -12.64
N LYS A 161 -2.27 -14.07 -13.57
CA LYS A 161 -1.71 -15.31 -14.13
C LYS A 161 -0.40 -15.08 -14.88
N THR A 162 -0.30 -13.96 -15.60
CA THR A 162 0.91 -13.57 -16.34
C THR A 162 2.04 -13.23 -15.38
N LEU A 163 1.77 -12.44 -14.34
CA LEU A 163 2.75 -12.08 -13.32
C LEU A 163 3.31 -13.31 -12.59
N VAL A 164 2.44 -14.23 -12.17
CA VAL A 164 2.86 -15.47 -11.51
C VAL A 164 3.70 -16.35 -12.43
N ARG A 165 3.37 -16.42 -13.73
CA ARG A 165 4.20 -17.15 -14.71
C ARG A 165 5.55 -16.48 -14.92
N ALA A 166 5.59 -15.16 -15.05
CA ALA A 166 6.82 -14.39 -15.21
C ALA A 166 7.76 -14.60 -14.02
N ALA A 167 7.26 -14.50 -12.78
CA ALA A 167 8.05 -14.76 -11.58
C ALA A 167 8.66 -16.17 -11.57
N LYS A 168 7.86 -17.20 -11.88
CA LYS A 168 8.35 -18.60 -11.96
C LYS A 168 9.36 -18.83 -13.08
N MET A 169 9.30 -18.06 -14.17
CA MET A 169 10.29 -18.12 -15.25
C MET A 169 11.57 -17.36 -14.90
N GLY A 170 11.47 -16.23 -14.20
CA GLY A 170 12.60 -15.48 -13.66
C GLY A 170 13.48 -16.33 -12.75
N ASP A 171 12.88 -17.09 -11.83
CA ASP A 171 13.59 -18.04 -10.97
C ASP A 171 14.40 -19.08 -11.75
N LYS A 172 13.91 -19.50 -12.92
CA LYS A 172 14.62 -20.46 -13.78
C LYS A 172 15.77 -19.80 -14.53
N ALA A 173 15.55 -18.59 -15.06
CA ALA A 173 16.56 -17.83 -15.77
C ALA A 173 17.72 -17.44 -14.85
N MET A 174 17.43 -16.96 -13.63
CA MET A 174 18.43 -16.69 -12.58
C MET A 174 19.27 -17.92 -12.27
N LYS A 175 18.63 -19.08 -12.04
CA LYS A 175 19.35 -20.34 -11.79
C LYS A 175 20.21 -20.83 -12.96
N LEU A 176 19.89 -20.42 -14.18
CA LEU A 176 20.69 -20.71 -15.38
C LEU A 176 21.89 -19.78 -15.47
N LEU A 177 21.71 -18.49 -15.17
CA LEU A 177 22.78 -17.49 -15.15
C LEU A 177 23.78 -17.74 -14.02
N GLU A 178 23.33 -18.18 -12.84
CA GLU A 178 24.22 -18.59 -11.72
C GLU A 178 25.01 -19.88 -12.00
N ARG A 179 24.69 -20.60 -13.08
CA ARG A 179 25.37 -21.85 -13.48
C ARG A 179 26.32 -21.67 -14.67
N LEU A 180 26.39 -20.47 -15.25
CA LEU A 180 27.32 -20.08 -16.31
C LEU A 180 28.50 -19.33 -15.69
#